data_AF-A0A7X7DBP9-F1
#
_entry.id   AF-A0A7X7DBP9-F1
#
_cell.length_a   1.000
_cell.length_b   1.000
_cell.length_c   1.000
_cell.angle_alpha   90.00
_cell.angle_beta   90.00
_cell.angle_gamma   90.00
#
_symmetry.space_group_name_H-M   'P 1'
#
loop_
_entity.id
_entity.type
_entity.pdbx_description
1 polymer ?
#
loop_
_entity_poly.entity_id
_entity_poly.type
_entity_poly.pdbx_seq_one_letter_code
_entity_poly.pdbx_strand_id
1 'polypeptide(L)'
;MARRGRARRISRPLAAGTGALILVATLTACVTGSPEPRTVTHPDSPAHLAEVTVQRIEYPTSHEAPDPAQNWADLYLPAGEHRDHSVPLAVIIHGGVAQDGQGADSFDSLARALTVRGMAVYNIEYRRLGTGGGWPTTYNDIADALDHVVEVNEKFPAIATDDEVVVGHSTGAQFAAWGGTRHTLNHNEVGAFPAFRPTRIVSIAGTLDSVFSARAGDDRVLNAIGGTPLQVPARYATVDPAQNVDPGTPVVAIHGTADTVVPPENSRRYVEAALKADGKAELTLLEGEDHASIVSVDSPAYPKVVDAIVNASVAELDKVVETVNP
;
A
#
# COMPACT_ATOMS: atom_id res chain seq x y z
N MET A 1 -44.27 1.73 48.46
CA MET A 1 -43.81 3.14 48.38
C MET A 1 -44.04 3.59 46.94
N ALA A 2 -44.97 4.49 46.60
CA ALA A 2 -44.95 5.96 46.81
C ALA A 2 -43.70 6.61 46.16
N ARG A 3 -43.76 7.60 45.25
CA ARG A 3 -44.76 8.64 44.89
C ARG A 3 -44.78 8.92 43.35
N ARG A 4 -45.89 9.37 42.74
CA ARG A 4 -46.26 10.77 42.32
C ARG A 4 -45.11 11.60 41.71
N GLY A 5 -45.25 12.39 40.65
CA GLY A 5 -46.43 12.77 39.83
C GLY A 5 -46.59 14.30 39.67
N ARG A 6 -47.13 14.75 38.52
CA ARG A 6 -47.42 16.15 38.07
C ARG A 6 -46.21 17.01 37.63
N ALA A 7 -46.34 18.07 36.83
CA ALA A 7 -47.24 18.51 35.73
C ALA A 7 -47.06 20.04 35.57
N ARG A 8 -47.24 20.56 34.35
CA ARG A 8 -47.09 21.99 33.98
C ARG A 8 -47.93 22.97 34.84
N ARG A 9 -47.48 24.23 34.91
CA ARG A 9 -48.37 25.41 34.92
C ARG A 9 -47.76 26.60 34.17
N ILE A 10 -48.64 27.42 33.60
CA ILE A 10 -48.37 28.61 32.78
C ILE A 10 -48.95 29.83 33.53
N SER A 11 -48.26 30.97 33.53
CA SER A 11 -48.89 32.29 33.75
C SER A 11 -47.97 33.47 33.40
N ARG A 12 -48.38 34.29 32.42
CA ARG A 12 -48.16 35.76 32.31
C ARG A 12 -49.36 36.45 33.03
N PRO A 13 -49.56 37.80 33.13
CA PRO A 13 -48.96 38.91 32.34
C PRO A 13 -48.79 40.31 33.02
N LEU A 14 -48.38 41.34 32.23
CA LEU A 14 -48.54 42.82 32.42
C LEU A 14 -47.84 43.44 33.68
N ALA A 15 -47.53 44.74 33.85
CA ALA A 15 -47.36 45.96 33.03
C ALA A 15 -46.79 47.06 33.99
N ALA A 16 -46.15 48.17 33.62
CA ALA A 16 -45.44 48.66 32.41
C ALA A 16 -44.54 49.86 32.84
N GLY A 17 -43.71 50.45 31.97
CA GLY A 17 -42.86 51.60 32.35
C GLY A 17 -42.15 52.30 31.18
N THR A 18 -42.54 53.54 30.89
CA THR A 18 -41.96 54.38 29.82
C THR A 18 -40.68 55.08 30.26
N GLY A 19 -39.62 54.97 29.45
CA GLY A 19 -38.41 55.77 29.57
C GLY A 19 -37.72 55.88 28.22
N ALA A 20 -37.86 57.01 27.55
CA ALA A 20 -37.19 57.26 26.28
C ALA A 20 -35.72 57.65 26.51
N LEU A 21 -34.79 56.94 25.89
CA LEU A 21 -33.41 57.40 25.74
C LEU A 21 -32.99 57.22 24.28
N ILE A 22 -32.68 58.34 23.63
CA ILE A 22 -32.13 58.37 22.28
C ILE A 22 -30.65 57.98 22.38
N LEU A 23 -30.23 56.93 21.66
CA LEU A 23 -28.81 56.70 21.40
C LEU A 23 -28.61 56.26 19.95
N VAL A 24 -27.52 56.74 19.36
CA VAL A 24 -27.27 56.78 17.92
C VAL A 24 -26.99 55.38 17.36
N ALA A 25 -27.63 55.06 16.22
CA ALA A 25 -27.34 53.84 15.47
C ALA A 25 -26.03 54.00 14.67
N THR A 26 -24.96 53.32 15.10
CA THR A 26 -23.79 53.06 14.25
C THR A 26 -24.02 51.75 13.49
N LEU A 27 -24.31 51.86 12.19
CA LEU A 27 -24.35 50.74 11.27
C LEU A 27 -22.93 50.23 11.00
N THR A 28 -22.48 49.23 11.76
CA THR A 28 -21.34 48.39 11.36
C THR A 28 -21.80 47.46 10.24
N ALA A 29 -21.37 47.75 9.01
CA ALA A 29 -21.59 46.85 7.88
C ALA A 29 -20.77 45.57 8.06
N CYS A 30 -21.44 44.45 8.30
CA CYS A 30 -20.82 43.13 8.18
C CYS A 30 -20.48 42.88 6.71
N VAL A 31 -19.19 42.97 6.34
CA VAL A 31 -18.72 42.50 5.04
C VAL A 31 -18.70 40.97 5.06
N THR A 32 -19.83 40.37 4.67
CA THR A 32 -19.88 38.94 4.32
C THR A 32 -19.25 38.76 2.95
N GLY A 33 -17.92 38.74 2.90
CA GLY A 33 -17.20 38.28 1.72
C GLY A 33 -17.44 36.79 1.54
N SER A 34 -18.33 36.41 0.63
CA SER A 34 -18.34 35.05 0.10
C SER A 34 -16.97 34.78 -0.52
N PRO A 35 -16.28 33.66 -0.19
CA PRO A 35 -15.07 33.31 -0.89
C PRO A 35 -15.42 33.08 -2.37
N GLU A 36 -14.74 33.78 -3.28
CA GLU A 36 -14.82 33.43 -4.69
C GLU A 36 -14.41 31.96 -4.86
N PRO A 37 -15.09 31.18 -5.73
CA PRO A 37 -14.62 29.86 -6.05
C PRO A 37 -13.22 29.98 -6.65
N ARG A 38 -12.22 29.42 -5.97
CA ARG A 38 -10.87 29.31 -6.54
C ARG A 38 -10.99 28.48 -7.82
N THR A 39 -10.88 29.15 -8.96
CA THR A 39 -10.69 28.48 -10.25
C THR A 39 -9.33 27.81 -10.18
N VAL A 40 -9.31 26.52 -9.86
CA VAL A 40 -8.12 25.69 -10.04
C VAL A 40 -7.93 25.59 -11.55
N THR A 41 -7.02 26.39 -12.07
CA THR A 41 -6.56 26.27 -13.46
C THR A 41 -5.67 25.04 -13.54
N HIS A 42 -6.29 23.88 -13.81
CA HIS A 42 -5.56 22.75 -14.36
C HIS A 42 -4.94 23.24 -15.69
N PRO A 43 -3.62 23.12 -15.88
CA PRO A 43 -3.04 23.43 -17.18
C PRO A 43 -3.54 22.39 -18.19
N ASP A 44 -4.29 22.80 -19.21
CA ASP A 44 -4.77 21.94 -20.31
C ASP A 44 -3.63 21.32 -21.17
N SER A 45 -2.37 21.51 -20.77
CA SER A 45 -1.17 21.02 -21.45
C SER A 45 -0.55 19.87 -20.65
N PRO A 46 -0.24 18.72 -21.29
CA PRO A 46 0.43 17.60 -20.64
C PRO A 46 1.71 18.03 -19.89
N ALA A 47 1.96 17.41 -18.74
CA ALA A 47 3.24 17.57 -18.06
C ALA A 47 4.34 16.89 -18.89
N HIS A 48 5.36 17.62 -19.31
CA HIS A 48 6.47 17.09 -20.11
C HIS A 48 7.73 16.90 -19.24
N LEU A 49 8.18 15.66 -19.06
CA LEU A 49 9.45 15.32 -18.43
C LEU A 49 10.52 15.01 -19.49
N ALA A 50 11.63 15.75 -19.47
CA ALA A 50 12.69 15.62 -20.48
C ALA A 50 13.52 14.33 -20.35
N GLU A 51 13.58 13.76 -19.14
CA GLU A 51 14.25 12.52 -18.79
C GLU A 51 13.50 11.82 -17.66
N VAL A 52 13.90 10.61 -17.30
CA VAL A 52 13.36 9.91 -16.12
C VAL A 52 13.77 10.67 -14.86
N THR A 53 12.80 11.17 -14.11
CA THR A 53 13.06 11.86 -12.84
C THR A 53 12.94 10.88 -11.68
N VAL A 54 13.83 11.00 -10.69
CA VAL A 54 13.74 10.27 -9.42
C VAL A 54 13.68 11.29 -8.29
N GLN A 55 12.66 11.20 -7.44
CA GLN A 55 12.46 12.08 -6.29
C GLN A 55 12.19 11.26 -5.03
N ARG A 56 12.97 11.48 -3.98
CA ARG A 56 12.68 10.95 -2.65
C ARG A 56 11.50 11.70 -2.03
N ILE A 57 10.53 10.95 -1.51
CA ILE A 57 9.34 11.44 -0.81
C ILE A 57 9.34 10.79 0.57
N GLU A 58 9.38 11.60 1.63
CA GLU A 58 9.15 11.13 3.00
C GLU A 58 7.64 10.93 3.21
N TYR A 59 7.25 9.79 3.80
CA TYR A 59 5.85 9.50 4.14
C TYR A 59 5.65 9.59 5.67
N PRO A 60 4.48 10.06 6.14
CA PRO A 60 4.20 10.17 7.57
C PRO A 60 3.93 8.79 8.17
N THR A 61 4.35 8.55 9.41
CA THR A 61 3.97 7.35 10.18
C THR A 61 2.89 7.68 11.20
N SER A 62 1.86 6.84 11.32
CA SER A 62 0.65 7.11 12.12
C SER A 62 0.79 6.71 13.60
N HIS A 63 1.67 5.76 13.91
CA HIS A 63 1.80 5.15 15.25
C HIS A 63 3.04 5.57 16.03
N GLU A 64 4.11 5.96 15.34
CA GLU A 64 5.39 6.35 15.92
C GLU A 64 5.89 7.62 15.20
N ALA A 65 6.93 8.27 15.72
CA ALA A 65 7.59 9.35 14.98
C ALA A 65 8.34 8.78 13.76
N PRO A 66 8.25 9.40 12.58
CA PRO A 66 8.92 8.90 11.38
C PRO A 66 10.44 9.03 11.54
N ASP A 67 11.15 8.01 11.06
CA ASP A 67 12.59 8.05 10.86
C ASP A 67 12.88 8.44 9.41
N PRO A 68 13.32 9.68 9.10
CA PRO A 68 13.56 10.10 7.72
C PRO A 68 14.70 9.34 7.02
N ALA A 69 15.48 8.52 7.74
CA ALA A 69 16.44 7.60 7.13
C ALA A 69 15.78 6.32 6.58
N GLN A 70 14.55 5.99 6.99
CA GLN A 70 13.86 4.74 6.66
C GLN A 70 12.39 4.91 6.22
N ASN A 71 11.72 6.02 6.51
CA ASN A 71 10.32 6.28 6.16
C ASN A 71 10.22 7.19 4.94
N TRP A 72 10.70 6.67 3.82
CA TRP A 72 10.70 7.34 2.53
C TRP A 72 10.45 6.34 1.39
N ALA A 73 10.08 6.87 0.23
CA ALA A 73 10.05 6.14 -1.01
C ALA A 73 10.67 6.98 -2.12
N ASP A 74 11.38 6.34 -3.04
CA ASP A 74 11.83 7.01 -4.26
C ASP A 74 10.75 6.86 -5.35
N LEU A 75 10.20 7.99 -5.78
CA LEU A 75 9.26 8.10 -6.87
C LEU A 75 10.01 8.30 -8.19
N TYR A 76 9.89 7.34 -9.09
CA TYR A 76 10.41 7.37 -10.44
C TYR A 76 9.26 7.75 -11.39
N LEU A 77 9.47 8.76 -12.24
CA LEU A 77 8.50 9.15 -13.27
C LEU A 77 9.10 8.99 -14.67
N PRO A 78 8.33 8.48 -15.64
CA PRO A 78 8.82 8.28 -17.00
C PRO A 78 9.06 9.60 -17.73
N ALA A 79 9.97 9.60 -18.70
CA ALA A 79 10.12 10.72 -19.62
C ALA A 79 8.93 10.82 -20.59
N GLY A 80 8.70 11.99 -21.19
CA GLY A 80 7.68 12.24 -22.21
C GLY A 80 6.55 13.16 -21.74
N GLU A 81 5.50 13.26 -22.58
CA GLU A 81 4.28 14.02 -22.31
C GLU A 81 3.23 13.14 -21.61
N HIS A 82 2.82 13.53 -20.42
CA HIS A 82 1.83 12.80 -19.61
C HIS A 82 0.58 13.64 -19.41
N ARG A 83 -0.58 13.04 -19.70
CA ARG A 83 -1.88 13.60 -19.30
C ARG A 83 -2.22 13.14 -17.89
N ASP A 84 -3.16 13.84 -17.25
CA ASP A 84 -3.75 13.38 -16.00
C ASP A 84 -4.27 11.94 -16.14
N HIS A 85 -3.99 11.11 -15.13
CA HIS A 85 -4.33 9.68 -15.04
C HIS A 85 -3.98 8.87 -16.31
N SER A 86 -2.75 9.01 -16.82
CA SER A 86 -2.28 8.26 -17.99
C SER A 86 -1.01 7.42 -17.77
N VAL A 87 -0.37 7.55 -16.61
CA VAL A 87 0.85 6.82 -16.25
C VAL A 87 0.52 5.73 -15.21
N PRO A 88 0.58 4.43 -15.54
CA PRO A 88 0.27 3.37 -14.58
C PRO A 88 1.31 3.31 -13.44
N LEU A 89 0.84 3.06 -12.22
CA LEU A 89 1.69 2.96 -11.03
C LEU A 89 2.12 1.51 -10.73
N ALA A 90 3.41 1.32 -10.51
CA ALA A 90 3.94 0.19 -9.73
C ALA A 90 4.40 0.67 -8.35
N VAL A 91 3.95 0.03 -7.29
CA VAL A 91 4.56 0.17 -5.96
C VAL A 91 5.53 -0.99 -5.76
N ILE A 92 6.78 -0.74 -5.39
CA ILE A 92 7.76 -1.80 -5.07
C ILE A 92 7.98 -1.85 -3.56
N ILE A 93 7.90 -3.06 -3.01
CA ILE A 93 8.26 -3.37 -1.62
C ILE A 93 9.39 -4.40 -1.63
N HIS A 94 10.57 -4.01 -1.20
CA HIS A 94 11.71 -4.92 -1.07
C HIS A 94 11.50 -5.93 0.07
N GLY A 95 12.27 -7.02 0.03
CA GLY A 95 12.34 -7.97 1.13
C GLY A 95 13.45 -7.69 2.13
N GLY A 96 13.74 -8.68 2.97
CA GLY A 96 14.96 -8.76 3.76
C GLY A 96 14.85 -8.32 5.22
N VAL A 97 15.78 -8.83 6.02
CA VAL A 97 16.14 -8.29 7.34
C VAL A 97 17.17 -7.16 7.16
N ALA A 98 17.39 -6.31 8.16
CA ALA A 98 18.39 -5.25 8.04
C ALA A 98 19.80 -5.83 7.82
N GLN A 99 20.40 -5.50 6.68
CA GLN A 99 21.77 -5.80 6.28
C GLN A 99 22.25 -4.66 5.37
N ASP A 100 23.53 -4.33 5.42
CA ASP A 100 24.13 -3.27 4.60
C ASP A 100 23.90 -3.54 3.10
N GLY A 101 23.45 -2.54 2.36
CA GLY A 101 23.17 -2.64 0.91
C GLY A 101 21.89 -3.38 0.52
N GLN A 102 21.09 -3.86 1.49
CA GLN A 102 19.70 -4.29 1.25
C GLN A 102 18.75 -3.17 1.68
N GLY A 103 17.64 -2.99 0.97
CA GLY A 103 16.70 -1.87 1.16
C GLY A 103 16.03 -1.48 -0.17
N ALA A 104 15.36 -0.34 -0.23
CA ALA A 104 14.73 0.12 -1.47
C ALA A 104 15.77 0.36 -2.58
N ASP A 105 16.98 0.83 -2.23
CA ASP A 105 18.08 1.05 -3.17
C ASP A 105 18.46 -0.21 -3.97
N SER A 106 18.29 -1.43 -3.42
CA SER A 106 18.59 -2.68 -4.15
C SER A 106 17.57 -2.97 -5.27
N PHE A 107 16.48 -2.20 -5.35
CA PHE A 107 15.45 -2.29 -6.38
C PHE A 107 15.48 -1.12 -7.38
N ASP A 108 16.45 -0.19 -7.31
CA ASP A 108 16.63 0.91 -8.29
C ASP A 108 16.63 0.38 -9.74
N SER A 109 17.33 -0.74 -10.01
CA SER A 109 17.37 -1.32 -11.34
C SER A 109 16.00 -1.84 -11.83
N LEU A 110 15.18 -2.42 -10.94
CA LEU A 110 13.81 -2.81 -11.27
C LEU A 110 12.92 -1.58 -11.48
N ALA A 111 13.01 -0.59 -10.59
CA ALA A 111 12.26 0.65 -10.72
C ALA A 111 12.56 1.36 -12.05
N ARG A 112 13.85 1.48 -12.43
CA ARG A 112 14.26 2.00 -13.75
C ARG A 112 13.75 1.14 -14.89
N ALA A 113 13.82 -0.19 -14.80
CA ALA A 113 13.37 -1.10 -15.87
C ALA A 113 11.85 -1.03 -16.13
N LEU A 114 11.05 -0.71 -15.12
CA LEU A 114 9.61 -0.42 -15.24
C LEU A 114 9.38 1.03 -15.75
N THR A 115 10.16 1.99 -15.25
CA THR A 115 10.01 3.40 -15.62
C THR A 115 10.34 3.66 -17.10
N VAL A 116 11.36 3.00 -17.66
CA VAL A 116 11.65 3.08 -19.11
C VAL A 116 10.58 2.40 -19.98
N ARG A 117 9.70 1.59 -19.38
CA ARG A 117 8.50 1.02 -20.03
C ARG A 117 7.25 1.89 -19.83
N GLY A 118 7.38 3.10 -19.29
CA GLY A 118 6.30 4.08 -19.18
C GLY A 118 5.52 4.04 -17.87
N MET A 119 5.98 3.32 -16.85
CA MET A 119 5.34 3.27 -15.54
C MET A 119 5.87 4.35 -14.60
N ALA A 120 5.02 4.88 -13.71
CA ALA A 120 5.49 5.51 -12.48
C ALA A 120 5.87 4.40 -11.50
N VAL A 121 6.91 4.60 -10.70
CA VAL A 121 7.32 3.62 -9.67
C VAL A 121 7.49 4.29 -8.32
N TYR A 122 6.80 3.80 -7.32
CA TYR A 122 6.93 4.22 -5.92
C TYR A 122 7.66 3.11 -5.14
N ASN A 123 8.97 3.27 -4.96
CA ASN A 123 9.85 2.25 -4.37
C ASN A 123 10.08 2.54 -2.88
N ILE A 124 9.45 1.75 -2.00
CA ILE A 124 9.31 2.04 -0.57
C ILE A 124 10.49 1.47 0.24
N GLU A 125 11.12 2.29 1.07
CA GLU A 125 11.92 1.86 2.23
C GLU A 125 11.05 1.92 3.50
N TYR A 126 11.37 1.11 4.51
CA TYR A 126 10.62 1.04 5.76
C TYR A 126 11.50 0.53 6.91
N ARG A 127 11.11 0.75 8.17
CA ARG A 127 11.89 0.24 9.32
C ARG A 127 11.83 -1.29 9.36
N ARG A 128 13.00 -1.92 9.22
CA ARG A 128 13.18 -3.38 9.14
C ARG A 128 13.55 -4.01 10.47
N LEU A 129 13.41 -5.34 10.55
CA LEU A 129 14.00 -6.14 11.63
C LEU A 129 15.50 -5.85 11.73
N GLY A 130 15.93 -5.35 12.90
CA GLY A 130 17.32 -4.95 13.17
C GLY A 130 17.57 -3.44 13.15
N THR A 131 16.69 -2.63 12.54
CA THR A 131 16.81 -1.17 12.45
C THR A 131 15.60 -0.42 13.05
N GLY A 132 14.92 -1.05 14.01
CA GLY A 132 13.75 -0.49 14.71
C GLY A 132 12.39 -1.04 14.24
N GLY A 133 12.37 -1.89 13.21
CA GLY A 133 11.18 -2.63 12.78
C GLY A 133 10.96 -3.96 13.51
N GLY A 134 10.06 -4.77 12.94
CA GLY A 134 9.43 -5.94 13.56
C GLY A 134 7.95 -5.65 13.88
N TRP A 135 7.32 -6.52 14.66
CA TRP A 135 5.92 -6.33 15.06
C TRP A 135 5.77 -5.24 16.15
N PRO A 136 4.87 -4.25 16.01
CA PRO A 136 4.02 -3.95 14.85
C PRO A 136 4.65 -2.94 13.86
N THR A 137 5.76 -2.30 14.24
CA THR A 137 6.35 -1.13 13.57
C THR A 137 6.56 -1.30 12.06
N THR A 138 7.09 -2.43 11.59
CA THR A 138 7.23 -2.68 10.14
C THR A 138 5.88 -2.73 9.41
N TYR A 139 4.87 -3.32 10.02
CA TYR A 139 3.54 -3.43 9.42
C TYR A 139 2.83 -2.05 9.40
N ASN A 140 3.02 -1.24 10.45
CA ASN A 140 2.58 0.16 10.45
C ASN A 140 3.25 0.94 9.32
N ASP A 141 4.58 0.88 9.22
CA ASP A 141 5.34 1.61 8.20
C ASP A 141 4.94 1.25 6.77
N ILE A 142 4.66 -0.02 6.48
CA ILE A 142 4.15 -0.46 5.17
C ILE A 142 2.72 0.05 4.94
N ALA A 143 1.84 -0.02 5.95
CA ALA A 143 0.47 0.47 5.82
C ALA A 143 0.45 1.98 5.54
N ASP A 144 1.22 2.74 6.31
CA ASP A 144 1.39 4.18 6.17
C ASP A 144 2.00 4.56 4.80
N ALA A 145 3.03 3.82 4.33
CA ALA A 145 3.65 4.04 3.03
C ALA A 145 2.69 3.78 1.85
N LEU A 146 1.91 2.69 1.93
CA LEU A 146 0.88 2.36 0.94
C LEU A 146 -0.22 3.43 0.94
N ASP A 147 -0.73 3.82 2.11
CA ASP A 147 -1.79 4.82 2.21
C ASP A 147 -1.32 6.22 1.77
N HIS A 148 -0.01 6.50 1.82
CA HIS A 148 0.56 7.73 1.25
C HIS A 148 0.48 7.81 -0.29
N VAL A 149 0.17 6.71 -1.01
CA VAL A 149 0.00 6.75 -2.47
C VAL A 149 -1.12 7.72 -2.89
N VAL A 150 -2.16 7.89 -2.08
CA VAL A 150 -3.24 8.88 -2.34
C VAL A 150 -2.67 10.30 -2.36
N GLU A 151 -1.83 10.62 -1.39
CA GLU A 151 -1.11 11.90 -1.24
C GLU A 151 -0.03 12.12 -2.31
N VAL A 152 0.50 11.04 -2.90
CA VAL A 152 1.41 11.09 -4.06
C VAL A 152 0.61 11.41 -5.33
N ASN A 153 -0.53 10.75 -5.55
CA ASN A 153 -1.41 11.03 -6.69
C ASN A 153 -1.87 12.49 -6.74
N GLU A 154 -2.30 13.06 -5.61
CA GLU A 154 -2.71 14.48 -5.55
C GLU A 154 -1.58 15.45 -5.95
N LYS A 155 -0.31 15.08 -5.74
CA LYS A 155 0.88 15.87 -6.12
C LYS A 155 1.34 15.61 -7.55
N PHE A 156 1.04 14.43 -8.09
CA PHE A 156 1.48 13.95 -9.39
C PHE A 156 0.28 13.41 -10.21
N PRO A 157 -0.65 14.28 -10.65
CA PRO A 157 -1.94 13.87 -11.23
C PRO A 157 -1.83 13.08 -12.54
N ALA A 158 -0.65 13.04 -13.16
CA ALA A 158 -0.36 12.16 -14.29
C ALA A 158 -0.47 10.65 -13.95
N ILE A 159 -0.29 10.30 -12.68
CA ILE A 159 -0.35 8.92 -12.19
C ILE A 159 -1.81 8.43 -12.23
N ALA A 160 -2.00 7.21 -12.74
CA ALA A 160 -3.25 6.48 -12.65
C ALA A 160 -3.27 5.64 -11.36
N THR A 161 -4.31 5.83 -10.53
CA THR A 161 -4.50 5.13 -9.25
C THR A 161 -5.85 4.39 -9.19
N ASP A 162 -6.15 3.72 -10.29
CA ASP A 162 -7.33 2.90 -10.52
C ASP A 162 -6.98 1.50 -11.10
N ASP A 163 -5.71 1.29 -11.48
CA ASP A 163 -5.18 0.04 -12.04
C ASP A 163 -3.76 -0.33 -11.50
N GLU A 164 -3.42 0.06 -10.26
CA GLU A 164 -2.05 -0.07 -9.73
C GLU A 164 -1.64 -1.51 -9.43
N VAL A 165 -0.38 -1.83 -9.74
CA VAL A 165 0.28 -3.08 -9.33
C VAL A 165 1.16 -2.84 -8.10
N VAL A 166 1.01 -3.68 -7.07
CA VAL A 166 1.97 -3.75 -5.97
C VAL A 166 2.86 -4.97 -6.16
N VAL A 167 4.16 -4.71 -6.34
CA VAL A 167 5.20 -5.70 -6.54
C VAL A 167 5.94 -5.88 -5.23
N GLY A 168 6.14 -7.12 -4.82
CA GLY A 168 6.93 -7.43 -3.63
C GLY A 168 7.90 -8.58 -3.85
N HIS A 169 9.08 -8.50 -3.25
CA HIS A 169 10.06 -9.60 -3.23
C HIS A 169 10.20 -10.18 -1.82
N SER A 170 10.26 -11.50 -1.67
CA SER A 170 10.49 -12.17 -0.38
C SER A 170 9.44 -11.74 0.67
N THR A 171 9.84 -11.20 1.83
CA THR A 171 8.91 -10.60 2.81
C THR A 171 8.12 -9.41 2.24
N GLY A 172 8.68 -8.65 1.30
CA GLY A 172 7.97 -7.59 0.58
C GLY A 172 6.77 -8.09 -0.21
N ALA A 173 6.80 -9.35 -0.67
CA ALA A 173 5.64 -10.00 -1.29
C ALA A 173 4.53 -10.34 -0.29
N GLN A 174 4.89 -10.69 0.95
CA GLN A 174 3.92 -10.81 2.05
C GLN A 174 3.23 -9.47 2.28
N PHE A 175 4.00 -8.38 2.33
CA PHE A 175 3.50 -7.02 2.50
C PHE A 175 2.61 -6.55 1.34
N ALA A 176 2.98 -6.84 0.09
CA ALA A 176 2.18 -6.56 -1.09
C ALA A 176 0.83 -7.29 -1.03
N ALA A 177 0.84 -8.59 -0.72
CA ALA A 177 -0.38 -9.40 -0.64
C ALA A 177 -1.27 -9.01 0.54
N TRP A 178 -0.69 -8.77 1.72
CA TRP A 178 -1.38 -8.23 2.89
C TRP A 178 -1.98 -6.84 2.60
N GLY A 179 -1.30 -5.99 1.84
CA GLY A 179 -1.78 -4.69 1.39
C GLY A 179 -3.16 -4.75 0.72
N GLY A 180 -3.43 -5.80 -0.06
CA GLY A 180 -4.74 -6.08 -0.66
C GLY A 180 -5.81 -6.46 0.36
N THR A 181 -5.45 -7.22 1.40
CA THR A 181 -6.40 -7.78 2.38
C THR A 181 -6.70 -6.84 3.56
N ARG A 182 -5.90 -5.77 3.76
CA ARG A 182 -6.08 -4.74 4.82
C ARG A 182 -7.52 -4.22 4.99
N HIS A 183 -8.27 -4.13 3.89
CA HIS A 183 -9.64 -3.61 3.89
C HIS A 183 -10.69 -4.55 4.52
N THR A 184 -10.33 -5.83 4.75
CA THR A 184 -11.18 -6.83 5.41
C THR A 184 -10.92 -6.95 6.92
N LEU A 185 -9.88 -6.27 7.42
CA LEU A 185 -9.44 -6.34 8.81
C LEU A 185 -10.40 -5.63 9.77
N ASN A 186 -10.43 -6.11 11.02
CA ASN A 186 -11.17 -5.47 12.09
C ASN A 186 -10.47 -4.18 12.56
N HIS A 187 -11.24 -3.26 13.15
CA HIS A 187 -10.78 -1.92 13.55
C HIS A 187 -9.59 -1.86 14.52
N ASN A 188 -9.25 -2.99 15.17
CA ASN A 188 -8.21 -3.13 16.18
C ASN A 188 -6.99 -3.93 15.67
N GLU A 189 -7.00 -4.31 14.40
CA GLU A 189 -5.90 -5.01 13.73
C GLU A 189 -4.95 -4.01 13.06
N VAL A 190 -3.67 -4.39 12.90
CA VAL A 190 -2.66 -3.52 12.30
C VAL A 190 -3.01 -3.23 10.83
N GLY A 191 -2.83 -1.97 10.40
CA GLY A 191 -3.08 -1.55 9.02
C GLY A 191 -4.54 -1.58 8.55
N ALA A 192 -5.52 -1.72 9.45
CA ALA A 192 -6.94 -1.67 9.10
C ALA A 192 -7.38 -0.26 8.63
N PHE A 193 -8.48 -0.20 7.86
CA PHE A 193 -9.00 1.02 7.19
C PHE A 193 -8.02 1.67 6.20
N PRO A 194 -7.53 0.93 5.20
CA PRO A 194 -6.62 1.47 4.19
C PRO A 194 -7.26 2.61 3.39
N ALA A 195 -6.48 3.65 3.12
CA ALA A 195 -6.78 4.70 2.13
C ALA A 195 -6.42 4.24 0.71
N PHE A 196 -5.39 3.41 0.57
CA PHE A 196 -4.93 2.81 -0.69
C PHE A 196 -5.16 1.29 -0.71
N ARG A 197 -5.67 0.79 -1.83
CA ARG A 197 -5.87 -0.65 -2.07
C ARG A 197 -5.17 -1.07 -3.38
N PRO A 198 -4.24 -2.03 -3.34
CA PRO A 198 -3.73 -2.68 -4.55
C PRO A 198 -4.89 -3.21 -5.41
N THR A 199 -4.87 -2.96 -6.73
CA THR A 199 -5.83 -3.59 -7.65
C THR A 199 -5.34 -4.95 -8.11
N ARG A 200 -4.01 -5.17 -8.11
CA ARG A 200 -3.34 -6.44 -8.42
C ARG A 200 -1.98 -6.53 -7.74
N ILE A 201 -1.49 -7.75 -7.54
CA ILE A 201 -0.23 -8.02 -6.84
C ILE A 201 0.70 -8.88 -7.72
N VAL A 202 1.99 -8.55 -7.71
CA VAL A 202 3.04 -9.44 -8.24
C VAL A 202 3.98 -9.82 -7.10
N SER A 203 3.97 -11.10 -6.73
CA SER A 203 4.79 -11.69 -5.67
C SER A 203 6.00 -12.40 -6.29
N ILE A 204 7.20 -11.93 -6.00
CA ILE A 204 8.47 -12.53 -6.45
C ILE A 204 9.12 -13.27 -5.27
N ALA A 205 9.29 -14.58 -5.35
CA ALA A 205 9.90 -15.41 -4.30
C ALA A 205 9.26 -15.23 -2.90
N GLY A 206 7.94 -15.03 -2.86
CA GLY A 206 7.25 -14.43 -1.71
C GLY A 206 6.90 -15.34 -0.54
N THR A 207 6.99 -14.80 0.69
CA THR A 207 6.57 -15.46 1.95
C THR A 207 5.05 -15.40 2.13
N LEU A 208 4.31 -16.07 1.23
CA LEU A 208 2.84 -15.98 1.18
C LEU A 208 2.10 -16.94 2.14
N ASP A 209 2.77 -17.92 2.75
CA ASP A 209 2.25 -18.72 3.88
C ASP A 209 3.24 -18.63 5.06
N SER A 210 3.01 -17.63 5.91
CA SER A 210 3.84 -17.34 7.08
C SER A 210 3.70 -18.41 8.16
N VAL A 211 2.53 -19.05 8.31
CA VAL A 211 2.38 -20.20 9.23
C VAL A 211 3.18 -21.42 8.77
N PHE A 212 3.21 -21.72 7.47
CA PHE A 212 4.06 -22.76 6.89
C PHE A 212 5.54 -22.45 7.15
N SER A 213 5.99 -21.24 6.80
CA SER A 213 7.38 -20.82 6.96
C SER A 213 7.83 -20.84 8.44
N ALA A 214 6.98 -20.37 9.35
CA ALA A 214 7.23 -20.44 10.79
C ALA A 214 7.27 -21.89 11.33
N ARG A 215 6.44 -22.80 10.82
CA ARG A 215 6.45 -24.23 11.17
C ARG A 215 7.64 -24.98 10.58
N ALA A 216 8.17 -24.51 9.46
CA ALA A 216 9.42 -25.01 8.86
C ALA A 216 10.67 -24.52 9.60
N GLY A 217 10.53 -23.59 10.55
CA GLY A 217 11.62 -23.08 11.39
C GLY A 217 12.30 -21.82 10.86
N ASP A 218 11.63 -21.01 10.02
CA ASP A 218 12.18 -19.72 9.62
C ASP A 218 12.08 -18.68 10.76
N ASP A 219 13.18 -18.54 11.51
CA ASP A 219 13.34 -17.55 12.58
C ASP A 219 13.09 -16.10 12.09
N ARG A 220 13.23 -15.80 10.79
CA ARG A 220 12.94 -14.45 10.26
C ARG A 220 11.46 -14.12 10.41
N VAL A 221 10.58 -15.06 10.07
CA VAL A 221 9.12 -14.92 10.23
C VAL A 221 8.73 -14.87 11.70
N LEU A 222 9.35 -15.72 12.54
CA LEU A 222 9.11 -15.73 13.99
C LEU A 222 9.47 -14.38 14.63
N ASN A 223 10.61 -13.79 14.24
CA ASN A 223 11.03 -12.48 14.73
C ASN A 223 10.19 -11.34 14.14
N ALA A 224 9.79 -11.41 12.87
CA ALA A 224 8.97 -10.39 12.21
C ALA A 224 7.59 -10.25 12.85
N ILE A 225 6.92 -11.37 13.10
CA ILE A 225 5.57 -11.41 13.70
C ILE A 225 5.65 -11.41 15.24
N GLY A 226 6.84 -11.65 15.82
CA GLY A 226 7.10 -11.59 17.26
C GLY A 226 6.55 -12.78 18.04
N GLY A 227 6.67 -13.99 17.49
CA GLY A 227 6.28 -15.26 18.11
C GLY A 227 5.89 -16.33 17.08
N THR A 228 5.73 -17.57 17.55
CA THR A 228 5.20 -18.68 16.72
C THR A 228 3.68 -18.58 16.50
N PRO A 229 3.11 -19.29 15.50
CA PRO A 229 1.66 -19.34 15.28
C PRO A 229 0.84 -19.82 16.48
N LEU A 230 1.44 -20.57 17.42
CA LEU A 230 0.78 -21.00 18.66
C LEU A 230 0.82 -19.93 19.76
N GLN A 231 1.83 -19.05 19.75
CA GLN A 231 1.99 -17.98 20.75
C GLN A 231 1.21 -16.72 20.37
N VAL A 232 1.16 -16.38 19.08
CA VAL A 232 0.53 -15.14 18.58
C VAL A 232 -0.44 -15.40 17.41
N PRO A 233 -1.39 -16.35 17.50
CA PRO A 233 -2.24 -16.77 16.37
C PRO A 233 -3.01 -15.62 15.72
N ALA A 234 -3.47 -14.65 16.52
CA ALA A 234 -4.18 -13.47 16.00
C ALA A 234 -3.30 -12.65 15.04
N ARG A 235 -2.00 -12.48 15.32
CA ARG A 235 -1.10 -11.71 14.44
C ARG A 235 -0.94 -12.38 13.09
N TYR A 236 -0.77 -13.70 13.07
CA TYR A 236 -0.72 -14.46 11.82
C TYR A 236 -2.04 -14.34 11.06
N ALA A 237 -3.20 -14.45 11.71
CA ALA A 237 -4.49 -14.25 11.03
C ALA A 237 -4.64 -12.85 10.40
N THR A 238 -4.04 -11.81 11.01
CA THR A 238 -4.03 -10.43 10.48
C THR A 238 -3.12 -10.24 9.26
N VAL A 239 -1.95 -10.90 9.20
CA VAL A 239 -0.88 -10.54 8.21
C VAL A 239 -0.34 -11.70 7.36
N ASP A 240 -0.90 -12.90 7.48
CA ASP A 240 -0.52 -14.07 6.68
C ASP A 240 -1.44 -14.20 5.44
N PRO A 241 -0.95 -13.94 4.21
CA PRO A 241 -1.80 -13.90 3.02
C PRO A 241 -2.56 -15.21 2.76
N ALA A 242 -1.97 -16.36 3.08
CA ALA A 242 -2.64 -17.67 2.93
C ALA A 242 -3.81 -17.89 3.91
N GLN A 243 -3.97 -17.05 4.94
CA GLN A 243 -5.09 -17.12 5.89
C GLN A 243 -6.19 -16.10 5.64
N ASN A 244 -5.89 -14.97 5.00
CA ASN A 244 -6.82 -13.85 4.83
C ASN A 244 -7.05 -13.44 3.37
N VAL A 245 -6.91 -14.38 2.43
CA VAL A 245 -7.06 -14.14 0.98
C VAL A 245 -8.33 -13.33 0.65
N ASP A 246 -8.13 -12.22 -0.06
CA ASP A 246 -9.19 -11.53 -0.78
C ASP A 246 -9.31 -12.10 -2.21
N PRO A 247 -10.41 -12.80 -2.57
CA PRO A 247 -10.59 -13.33 -3.92
C PRO A 247 -10.80 -12.24 -4.98
N GLY A 248 -11.10 -11.00 -4.58
CA GLY A 248 -11.26 -9.86 -5.47
C GLY A 248 -9.95 -9.33 -6.05
N THR A 249 -8.82 -9.52 -5.37
CA THR A 249 -7.53 -8.96 -5.77
C THR A 249 -6.66 -10.03 -6.47
N PRO A 250 -6.44 -9.96 -7.81
CA PRO A 250 -5.63 -10.94 -8.53
C PRO A 250 -4.15 -10.91 -8.13
N VAL A 251 -3.55 -12.10 -8.02
CA VAL A 251 -2.14 -12.28 -7.63
C VAL A 251 -1.37 -13.13 -8.63
N VAL A 252 -0.33 -12.55 -9.23
CA VAL A 252 0.70 -13.27 -9.96
C VAL A 252 1.82 -13.63 -8.98
N ALA A 253 2.08 -14.93 -8.78
CA ALA A 253 3.27 -15.40 -8.10
C ALA A 253 4.33 -15.84 -9.11
N ILE A 254 5.58 -15.43 -8.88
CA ILE A 254 6.76 -15.82 -9.66
C ILE A 254 7.80 -16.36 -8.68
N HIS A 255 8.31 -17.57 -8.90
CA HIS A 255 9.18 -18.23 -7.93
C HIS A 255 10.27 -19.07 -8.61
N GLY A 256 11.51 -18.99 -8.13
CA GLY A 256 12.63 -19.79 -8.64
C GLY A 256 12.59 -21.22 -8.12
N THR A 257 12.83 -22.23 -8.96
CA THR A 257 12.73 -23.64 -8.52
C THR A 257 13.87 -24.10 -7.61
N ALA A 258 14.96 -23.31 -7.52
CA ALA A 258 16.10 -23.55 -6.63
C ALA A 258 16.08 -22.67 -5.36
N ASP A 259 14.98 -21.96 -5.08
CA ASP A 259 14.86 -21.15 -3.86
C ASP A 259 14.88 -22.02 -2.59
N THR A 260 15.85 -21.73 -1.72
CA THR A 260 16.07 -22.38 -0.42
C THR A 260 15.95 -21.42 0.76
N VAL A 261 15.70 -20.13 0.51
CA VAL A 261 15.46 -19.11 1.55
C VAL A 261 13.97 -19.03 1.86
N VAL A 262 13.15 -18.95 0.82
CA VAL A 262 11.69 -19.07 0.88
C VAL A 262 11.31 -20.18 -0.10
N PRO A 263 10.94 -21.39 0.34
CA PRO A 263 10.66 -22.46 -0.60
C PRO A 263 9.47 -22.12 -1.54
N PRO A 264 9.48 -22.54 -2.81
CA PRO A 264 8.38 -22.29 -3.78
C PRO A 264 7.00 -22.79 -3.33
N GLU A 265 7.01 -23.71 -2.36
CA GLU A 265 5.84 -24.18 -1.63
C GLU A 265 5.02 -23.04 -1.00
N ASN A 266 5.64 -21.93 -0.56
CA ASN A 266 4.92 -20.73 -0.12
C ASN A 266 3.93 -20.23 -1.19
N SER A 267 4.41 -20.05 -2.42
CA SER A 267 3.56 -19.56 -3.52
C SER A 267 2.57 -20.63 -3.98
N ARG A 268 2.93 -21.92 -3.98
CA ARG A 268 1.99 -23.01 -4.30
C ARG A 268 0.80 -23.01 -3.35
N ARG A 269 1.08 -22.94 -2.04
CA ARG A 269 0.07 -22.99 -0.98
C ARG A 269 -0.85 -21.77 -0.99
N TYR A 270 -0.29 -20.59 -1.28
CA TYR A 270 -1.11 -19.39 -1.49
C TYR A 270 -2.03 -19.50 -2.70
N VAL A 271 -1.52 -19.96 -3.85
CA VAL A 271 -2.35 -20.16 -5.05
C VAL A 271 -3.44 -21.20 -4.81
N GLU A 272 -3.14 -22.32 -4.14
CA GLU A 272 -4.15 -23.30 -3.72
C GLU A 272 -5.23 -22.67 -2.81
N ALA A 273 -4.82 -21.88 -1.81
CA ALA A 273 -5.74 -21.20 -0.90
C ALA A 273 -6.63 -20.18 -1.64
N ALA A 274 -6.07 -19.43 -2.59
CA ALA A 274 -6.80 -18.44 -3.37
C ALA A 274 -7.80 -19.07 -4.34
N LEU A 275 -7.39 -20.10 -5.09
CA LEU A 275 -8.30 -20.84 -5.97
C LEU A 275 -9.44 -21.52 -5.19
N LYS A 276 -9.16 -21.99 -3.97
CA LYS A 276 -10.16 -22.55 -3.05
C LYS A 276 -11.14 -21.51 -2.50
N ALA A 277 -10.76 -20.23 -2.51
CA ALA A 277 -11.61 -19.10 -2.12
C ALA A 277 -12.35 -18.46 -3.31
N ASP A 278 -12.38 -19.12 -4.48
CA ASP A 278 -12.87 -18.59 -5.76
C ASP A 278 -12.13 -17.32 -6.23
N GLY A 279 -10.88 -17.13 -5.78
CA GLY A 279 -10.01 -16.02 -6.13
C GLY A 279 -9.12 -16.27 -7.35
N LYS A 280 -8.50 -15.20 -7.84
CA LYS A 280 -7.61 -15.22 -9.01
C LYS A 280 -6.14 -15.26 -8.58
N ALA A 281 -5.49 -16.42 -8.70
CA ALA A 281 -4.05 -16.50 -8.48
C ALA A 281 -3.39 -17.52 -9.41
N GLU A 282 -2.16 -17.22 -9.84
CA GLU A 282 -1.35 -18.09 -10.70
C GLU A 282 0.11 -18.12 -10.21
N LEU A 283 0.82 -19.22 -10.47
CA LEU A 283 2.23 -19.40 -10.14
C LEU A 283 3.06 -19.74 -11.38
N THR A 284 3.96 -18.84 -11.75
CA THR A 284 5.02 -19.07 -12.73
C THR A 284 6.30 -19.53 -12.03
N LEU A 285 6.85 -20.66 -12.46
CA LEU A 285 8.10 -21.19 -11.93
C LEU A 285 9.26 -20.94 -12.89
N LEU A 286 10.33 -20.34 -12.38
CA LEU A 286 11.53 -20.03 -13.14
C LEU A 286 12.61 -21.07 -12.81
N GLU A 287 12.90 -21.93 -13.78
CA GLU A 287 13.75 -23.09 -13.57
C GLU A 287 15.21 -22.70 -13.29
N GLY A 288 15.75 -23.17 -12.18
CA GLY A 288 17.15 -22.94 -11.77
C GLY A 288 17.40 -21.61 -11.05
N GLU A 289 16.43 -20.68 -11.03
CA GLU A 289 16.55 -19.45 -10.24
C GLU A 289 16.45 -19.75 -8.74
N ASP A 290 17.23 -19.01 -7.95
CA ASP A 290 17.19 -18.97 -6.49
C ASP A 290 16.57 -17.64 -5.98
N HIS A 291 16.59 -17.44 -4.65
CA HIS A 291 15.98 -16.29 -3.99
C HIS A 291 16.48 -14.92 -4.44
N ALA A 292 17.74 -14.83 -4.87
CA ALA A 292 18.41 -13.57 -5.20
C ALA A 292 18.59 -13.38 -6.70
N SER A 293 18.92 -14.45 -7.43
CA SER A 293 19.06 -14.45 -8.90
C SER A 293 17.77 -14.02 -9.59
N ILE A 294 16.59 -14.44 -9.10
CA ILE A 294 15.29 -14.07 -9.68
C ILE A 294 15.04 -12.54 -9.81
N VAL A 295 15.68 -11.72 -8.96
CA VAL A 295 15.62 -10.24 -9.04
C VAL A 295 16.91 -9.59 -9.54
N SER A 296 17.94 -10.38 -9.86
CA SER A 296 19.22 -9.90 -10.37
C SER A 296 19.14 -9.54 -11.85
N VAL A 297 19.65 -8.37 -12.23
CA VAL A 297 19.74 -7.93 -13.64
C VAL A 297 20.58 -8.86 -14.52
N ASP A 298 21.47 -9.66 -13.92
CA ASP A 298 22.32 -10.63 -14.62
C ASP A 298 21.61 -11.97 -14.88
N SER A 299 20.41 -12.18 -14.32
CA SER A 299 19.64 -13.43 -14.51
C SER A 299 19.03 -13.52 -15.91
N PRO A 300 19.09 -14.68 -16.59
CA PRO A 300 18.39 -14.91 -17.84
C PRO A 300 16.87 -14.89 -17.69
N ALA A 301 16.35 -15.03 -16.47
CA ALA A 301 14.93 -14.98 -16.17
C ALA A 301 14.43 -13.57 -15.80
N TYR A 302 15.33 -12.62 -15.48
CA TYR A 302 14.99 -11.25 -15.10
C TYR A 302 14.05 -10.54 -16.11
N PRO A 303 14.23 -10.63 -17.44
CA PRO A 303 13.28 -10.03 -18.39
C PRO A 303 11.85 -10.52 -18.19
N LYS A 304 11.64 -11.81 -17.88
CA LYS A 304 10.31 -12.37 -17.63
C LYS A 304 9.67 -11.79 -16.37
N VAL A 305 10.46 -11.50 -15.33
CA VAL A 305 9.98 -10.87 -14.10
C VAL A 305 9.50 -9.45 -14.38
N VAL A 306 10.28 -8.67 -15.14
CA VAL A 306 9.87 -7.29 -15.50
C VAL A 306 8.65 -7.30 -16.43
N ASP A 307 8.64 -8.18 -17.43
CA ASP A 307 7.52 -8.28 -18.37
C ASP A 307 6.24 -8.77 -17.69
N ALA A 308 6.32 -9.65 -16.68
CA ALA A 308 5.16 -10.06 -15.88
C ALA A 308 4.54 -8.90 -15.08
N ILE A 309 5.36 -7.99 -14.54
CA ILE A 309 4.88 -6.80 -13.83
C ILE A 309 4.16 -5.85 -14.79
N VAL A 310 4.75 -5.62 -15.96
CA VAL A 310 4.23 -4.72 -17.00
C VAL A 310 2.96 -5.27 -17.62
N ASN A 311 2.91 -6.58 -17.87
CA ASN A 311 1.72 -7.26 -18.37
C ASN A 311 0.58 -7.19 -17.34
N ALA A 312 0.86 -7.42 -16.06
CA ALA A 312 -0.13 -7.30 -15.00
C ALA A 312 -0.70 -5.87 -14.89
N SER A 313 0.13 -4.83 -14.99
CA SER A 313 -0.31 -3.43 -14.85
C SER A 313 -1.19 -2.93 -16.00
N VAL A 314 -1.07 -3.50 -17.20
CA VAL A 314 -1.91 -3.13 -18.36
C VAL A 314 -3.03 -4.12 -18.67
N ALA A 315 -3.15 -5.19 -17.90
CA ALA A 315 -4.20 -6.20 -18.08
C ALA A 315 -5.56 -5.74 -17.55
N GLU A 316 -6.62 -6.19 -18.21
CA GLU A 316 -7.97 -6.19 -17.61
C GLU A 316 -7.97 -7.04 -16.32
N LEU A 317 -8.69 -6.60 -15.29
CA LEU A 317 -8.71 -7.25 -13.96
C LEU A 317 -9.19 -8.70 -13.96
N ASP A 318 -9.91 -9.16 -15.00
CA ASP A 318 -10.28 -10.57 -15.19
C ASP A 318 -9.17 -11.42 -15.79
N LYS A 319 -8.16 -10.82 -16.43
CA LYS A 319 -7.11 -11.49 -17.20
C LYS A 319 -5.70 -11.34 -16.64
N VAL A 320 -5.49 -10.54 -15.57
CA VAL A 320 -4.17 -10.31 -14.95
C VAL A 320 -3.31 -11.59 -14.85
N VAL A 321 -3.89 -12.68 -14.36
CA VAL A 321 -3.18 -13.97 -14.20
C VAL A 321 -2.79 -14.61 -15.54
N GLU A 322 -3.67 -14.55 -16.54
CA GLU A 322 -3.46 -15.12 -17.89
C GLU A 322 -2.29 -14.46 -18.64
N THR A 323 -1.86 -13.27 -18.22
CA THR A 323 -0.87 -12.47 -18.97
C THR A 323 0.59 -12.90 -18.78
N VAL A 324 0.86 -13.92 -17.95
CA VAL A 324 2.22 -14.30 -17.52
C VAL A 324 2.67 -15.64 -18.13
N ASN A 325 1.75 -16.47 -18.62
CA ASN A 325 2.04 -17.70 -19.37
C ASN A 325 1.22 -17.78 -20.69
N PRO A 326 1.63 -17.04 -21.75
CA PRO A 326 1.00 -17.09 -23.08
C PRO A 326 1.35 -18.33 -23.92
#